data_AF-A0A7C2Z9E0-F1
#
_entry.id   AF-A0A7C2Z9E0-F1
#
_cell.length_a   1.000
_cell.length_b   1.000
_cell.length_c   1.000
_cell.angle_alpha   90.00
_cell.angle_beta   90.00
_cell.angle_gamma   90.00
#
_symmetry.space_group_name_H-M   'P 1'
#
loop_
_entity.id
_entity.type
_entity.pdbx_description
1 polymer ?
#
loop_
_entity_poly.entity_id
_entity_poly.type
_entity_poly.pdbx_seq_one_letter_code
_entity_poly.pdbx_strand_id
1 'polypeptide(L)'
;MVMVSLMALGAQEHPGKPVEHPGKPAAKVTAEDIRKGIQAYIAKDTQLKGGYFLIWDGQTKRPCVLQLVKVHDKLNKLTASDYERLFKTKAPTAEVYFACCDFREVGTKATLDLDFFMQATPAGLEPFRIVIHKENGKPRLQYPPTK
;
A
#
# COMPACT_ATOMS: atom_id res chain seq x y z
N MET A 1 26.83 53.32 -17.59
CA MET A 1 25.55 52.65 -17.28
C MET A 1 25.19 51.78 -18.48
N VAL A 2 25.65 50.53 -18.49
CA VAL A 2 25.15 49.49 -19.39
C VAL A 2 25.07 48.21 -18.57
N MET A 3 23.88 47.63 -18.60
CA MET A 3 23.37 46.60 -17.70
C MET A 3 24.14 45.28 -17.83
N VAL A 4 24.46 44.69 -16.68
CA VAL A 4 24.75 43.26 -16.55
C VAL A 4 23.43 42.52 -16.81
N SER A 5 23.38 41.74 -17.89
CA SER A 5 22.27 40.82 -18.14
C SER A 5 22.71 39.41 -17.74
N LEU A 6 22.12 38.92 -16.65
CA LEU A 6 22.09 37.51 -16.26
C LEU A 6 21.08 36.76 -17.14
N MET A 7 21.06 35.43 -16.97
CA MET A 7 20.07 34.41 -17.41
C MET A 7 20.53 33.62 -18.65
N ALA A 8 20.42 32.29 -18.72
CA ALA A 8 20.01 31.27 -17.76
C ALA A 8 20.45 29.89 -18.30
N LEU A 9 20.85 28.99 -17.40
CA LEU A 9 20.99 27.56 -17.69
C LEU A 9 19.61 26.98 -18.01
N GLY A 10 19.47 26.34 -19.17
CA GLY A 10 18.26 25.60 -19.53
C GLY A 10 18.18 24.29 -18.75
N ALA A 11 17.26 24.22 -17.78
CA ALA A 11 16.75 22.96 -17.25
C ALA A 11 15.71 22.40 -18.23
N GLN A 12 15.94 21.17 -18.71
CA GLN A 12 14.95 20.41 -19.47
C GLN A 12 13.78 20.06 -18.53
N GLU A 13 12.65 20.72 -18.71
CA GLU A 13 11.41 20.40 -18.02
C GLU A 13 10.70 19.25 -18.76
N HIS A 14 10.57 18.10 -18.11
CA HIS A 14 9.72 17.02 -18.59
C HIS A 14 8.24 17.47 -18.50
N PRO A 15 7.42 17.35 -19.56
CA PRO A 15 6.01 17.69 -19.49
C PRO A 15 5.23 16.58 -18.78
N GLY A 16 5.25 16.59 -17.45
CA GLY A 16 4.26 15.88 -16.63
C GLY A 16 2.98 16.70 -16.60
N LYS A 17 1.94 16.25 -17.30
CA LYS A 17 0.60 16.85 -17.20
C LYS A 17 0.15 16.86 -15.73
N PRO A 18 -0.46 17.95 -15.21
CA PRO A 18 -1.10 17.93 -13.91
C PRO A 18 -2.27 16.95 -14.01
N VAL A 19 -2.25 15.89 -13.19
CA VAL A 19 -3.44 15.08 -13.01
C VAL A 19 -4.36 15.86 -12.07
N GLU A 20 -5.26 16.62 -12.68
CA GLU A 20 -6.40 17.23 -11.99
C GLU A 20 -7.31 16.11 -11.49
N HIS A 21 -7.49 15.98 -10.17
CA HIS A 21 -8.55 15.16 -9.60
C HIS A 21 -9.71 16.08 -9.16
N PRO A 22 -10.72 16.32 -10.03
CA PRO A 22 -11.95 16.95 -9.60
C PRO A 22 -12.78 15.95 -8.78
N GLY A 23 -13.23 16.38 -7.60
CA GLY A 23 -14.08 15.64 -6.69
C GLY A 23 -15.39 15.20 -7.34
N LYS A 24 -15.38 14.02 -7.93
CA LYS A 24 -16.61 13.26 -8.23
C LYS A 24 -17.13 12.63 -6.93
N PRO A 25 -18.46 12.50 -6.76
CA PRO A 25 -19.01 11.68 -5.68
C PRO A 25 -18.32 10.31 -5.74
N ALA A 26 -17.78 9.86 -4.61
CA ALA A 26 -16.91 8.69 -4.55
C ALA A 26 -17.62 7.51 -5.24
N ALA A 27 -17.12 7.14 -6.42
CA ALA A 27 -17.55 5.90 -7.07
C ALA A 27 -17.31 4.77 -6.05
N LYS A 28 -18.25 3.83 -5.98
CA LYS A 28 -18.12 2.66 -5.09
C LYS A 28 -16.76 2.01 -5.35
N VAL A 29 -15.91 1.94 -4.32
CA VAL A 29 -14.57 1.37 -4.44
C VAL A 29 -14.67 -0.07 -4.94
N THR A 30 -13.98 -0.36 -6.03
CA THR A 30 -13.97 -1.69 -6.65
C THR A 30 -12.75 -2.50 -6.21
N ALA A 31 -12.80 -3.82 -6.44
CA ALA A 31 -11.63 -4.69 -6.22
C ALA A 31 -10.45 -4.31 -7.13
N GLU A 32 -10.73 -3.78 -8.32
CA GLU A 32 -9.70 -3.31 -9.26
C GLU A 32 -9.00 -2.06 -8.73
N ASP A 33 -9.74 -1.10 -8.17
CA ASP A 33 -9.16 0.11 -7.57
C ASP A 33 -8.20 -0.24 -6.43
N ILE A 34 -8.59 -1.18 -5.57
CA ILE A 34 -7.78 -1.68 -4.46
C ILE A 34 -6.52 -2.36 -4.97
N ARG A 35 -6.65 -3.25 -5.96
CA ARG A 35 -5.51 -3.93 -6.56
C ARG A 35 -4.52 -2.92 -7.15
N LYS A 36 -5.01 -1.95 -7.92
CA LYS A 36 -4.18 -0.90 -8.52
C LYS A 36 -3.50 -0.05 -7.45
N GLY A 37 -4.22 0.35 -6.40
CA GLY A 37 -3.66 1.11 -5.28
C GLY A 37 -2.53 0.35 -4.57
N ILE A 38 -2.73 -0.93 -4.27
CA ILE A 38 -1.71 -1.78 -3.65
C ILE A 38 -0.51 -1.98 -4.57
N GLN A 39 -0.72 -2.30 -5.85
CA GLN A 39 0.36 -2.47 -6.82
C GLN A 39 1.17 -1.19 -7.01
N ALA A 40 0.50 -0.03 -7.12
CA ALA A 40 1.14 1.26 -7.24
C ALA A 40 1.97 1.59 -5.98
N TYR A 41 1.43 1.32 -4.79
CA TYR A 41 2.16 1.50 -3.54
C TYR A 41 3.40 0.60 -3.49
N ILE A 42 3.26 -0.70 -3.74
CA ILE A 42 4.38 -1.66 -3.70
C ILE A 42 5.44 -1.26 -4.73
N ALA A 43 5.06 -0.91 -5.96
CA ALA A 43 6.00 -0.50 -7.00
C ALA A 43 6.78 0.76 -6.58
N LYS A 44 6.10 1.78 -6.08
CA LYS A 44 6.72 3.02 -5.59
C LYS A 44 7.66 2.74 -4.42
N ASP A 45 7.22 1.98 -3.42
CA ASP A 45 8.01 1.65 -2.24
C ASP A 45 9.24 0.81 -2.60
N THR A 46 9.07 -0.17 -3.50
CA THR A 46 10.15 -1.01 -4.05
C THR A 46 11.18 -0.16 -4.78
N GLN A 47 10.74 0.77 -5.63
CA GLN A 47 11.64 1.68 -6.37
C GLN A 47 12.45 2.56 -5.41
N LEU A 48 11.81 3.13 -4.38
CA LEU A 48 12.47 3.98 -3.39
C LEU A 48 13.45 3.22 -2.51
N LYS A 49 13.25 1.91 -2.29
CA LYS A 49 14.06 1.05 -1.41
C LYS A 49 15.08 0.19 -2.15
N GLY A 50 15.41 0.51 -3.40
CA GLY A 50 16.48 -0.15 -4.14
C GLY A 50 16.09 -1.49 -4.77
N GLY A 51 14.83 -1.66 -5.15
CA GLY A 51 14.36 -2.79 -5.95
C GLY A 51 13.65 -3.90 -5.16
N TYR A 52 13.44 -3.74 -3.86
CA TYR A 52 12.73 -4.70 -3.02
C TYR A 52 11.71 -4.05 -2.11
N PHE A 53 10.64 -4.78 -1.80
CA PHE A 53 9.69 -4.37 -0.78
C PHE A 53 10.25 -4.76 0.60
N LEU A 54 10.48 -3.78 1.47
CA LEU A 54 11.04 -4.00 2.81
C LEU A 54 9.99 -3.76 3.89
N ILE A 55 9.81 -4.74 4.77
CA ILE A 55 8.94 -4.64 5.95
C ILE A 55 9.68 -5.13 7.20
N TRP A 56 9.45 -4.47 8.34
CA TRP A 56 9.96 -4.95 9.63
C TRP A 56 9.03 -6.01 10.21
N ASP A 57 9.56 -7.20 10.46
CA ASP A 57 8.84 -8.27 11.15
C ASP A 57 8.92 -8.07 12.66
N GLY A 58 7.79 -7.66 13.25
CA GLY A 58 7.67 -7.46 14.69
C GLY A 58 7.73 -8.75 15.53
N GLN A 59 7.45 -9.93 14.94
CA GLN A 59 7.52 -11.22 15.66
C GLN A 59 8.95 -11.74 15.69
N THR A 60 9.63 -11.78 14.55
CA THR A 60 11.02 -12.29 14.47
C THR A 60 12.08 -11.21 14.66
N LYS A 61 11.67 -9.95 14.87
CA LYS A 61 12.55 -8.79 15.14
C LYS A 61 13.64 -8.59 14.08
N ARG A 62 13.27 -8.69 12.79
CA ARG A 62 14.20 -8.51 11.68
C ARG A 62 13.51 -7.85 10.47
N PRO A 63 14.26 -7.22 9.55
CA PRO A 63 13.71 -6.84 8.27
C PRO A 63 13.50 -8.07 7.38
N CYS A 64 12.41 -8.05 6.60
CA CYS A 64 12.13 -8.98 5.53
C CYS A 64 12.31 -8.28 4.19
N VAL A 65 13.10 -8.90 3.30
CA VAL A 65 13.35 -8.41 1.94
C VAL A 65 12.45 -9.21 0.99
N LEU A 66 11.47 -8.57 0.39
CA LEU A 66 10.36 -9.26 -0.27
C LEU A 66 10.23 -8.89 -1.75
N GLN A 67 9.78 -9.87 -2.54
CA GLN A 67 9.31 -9.69 -3.91
C GLN A 67 7.83 -10.06 -3.99
N LEU A 68 7.04 -9.18 -4.60
CA LEU A 68 5.62 -9.42 -4.84
C LEU A 68 5.45 -10.59 -5.81
N VAL A 69 4.62 -11.55 -5.43
CA VAL A 69 4.19 -12.67 -6.29
C VAL A 69 2.82 -12.36 -6.87
N LYS A 70 1.86 -11.98 -6.03
CA LYS A 70 0.47 -11.77 -6.45
C LYS A 70 -0.29 -10.85 -5.49
N VAL A 71 -1.19 -10.04 -6.02
CA VAL A 71 -2.27 -9.38 -5.26
C VAL A 71 -3.55 -10.17 -5.50
N HIS A 72 -4.22 -10.61 -4.44
CA HIS A 72 -5.47 -11.37 -4.57
C HIS A 72 -6.65 -10.48 -4.93
N ASP A 73 -7.58 -11.05 -5.69
CA ASP A 73 -8.76 -10.36 -6.22
C ASP A 73 -9.88 -10.21 -5.17
N LYS A 74 -9.72 -10.89 -4.02
CA LYS A 74 -10.71 -10.90 -2.96
C LYS A 74 -10.65 -9.59 -2.17
N LEU A 75 -11.63 -8.73 -2.44
CA LEU A 75 -11.88 -7.53 -1.66
C LEU A 75 -12.65 -7.87 -0.39
N ASN A 76 -12.14 -7.42 0.74
CA ASN A 76 -12.85 -7.47 2.01
C ASN A 76 -13.04 -6.05 2.53
N LYS A 77 -14.25 -5.74 3.01
CA LYS A 77 -14.55 -4.50 3.72
C LYS A 77 -14.51 -4.79 5.22
N LEU A 78 -13.82 -3.95 5.97
CA LEU A 78 -13.78 -4.02 7.42
C LEU A 78 -15.03 -3.36 7.99
N THR A 79 -15.71 -4.03 8.92
CA THR A 79 -16.75 -3.38 9.71
C THR A 79 -16.12 -2.46 10.75
N ALA A 80 -16.87 -1.47 11.26
CA ALA A 80 -16.40 -0.60 12.34
C ALA A 80 -15.99 -1.43 13.58
N SER A 81 -16.78 -2.43 13.94
CA SER A 81 -16.50 -3.32 15.07
C SER A 81 -15.23 -4.16 14.85
N ASP A 82 -14.99 -4.65 13.63
CA ASP A 82 -13.75 -5.38 13.31
C ASP A 82 -12.54 -4.45 13.38
N TYR A 83 -12.66 -3.23 12.85
CA TYR A 83 -11.61 -2.20 12.91
C TYR A 83 -11.23 -1.88 14.36
N GLU A 84 -12.22 -1.62 15.21
CA GLU A 84 -11.98 -1.27 16.62
C GLU A 84 -11.35 -2.42 17.40
N ARG A 85 -11.82 -3.64 17.15
CA ARG A 85 -11.24 -4.85 17.74
C ARG A 85 -9.79 -5.03 17.30
N LEU A 86 -9.48 -4.74 16.02
CA LEU A 86 -8.18 -4.88 15.36
C LEU A 86 -7.15 -3.89 15.90
N PHE A 87 -7.52 -2.63 15.83
CA PHE A 87 -6.59 -1.52 15.97
C PHE A 87 -6.70 -0.87 17.35
N LYS A 88 -7.61 -1.35 18.19
CA LYS A 88 -7.82 -0.87 19.57
C LYS A 88 -8.05 0.65 19.61
N THR A 89 -8.70 1.17 18.59
CA THR A 89 -9.01 2.59 18.40
C THR A 89 -10.29 2.74 17.61
N LYS A 90 -10.97 3.89 17.75
CA LYS A 90 -12.26 4.17 17.11
C LYS A 90 -12.15 4.03 15.59
N ALA A 91 -13.17 3.41 14.98
CA ALA A 91 -13.23 3.30 13.54
C ALA A 91 -13.32 4.67 12.85
N PRO A 92 -12.65 4.86 11.70
CA PRO A 92 -12.86 6.05 10.89
C PRO A 92 -14.28 6.07 10.31
N THR A 93 -14.74 7.26 9.93
CA THR A 93 -16.01 7.41 9.20
C THR A 93 -15.90 6.94 7.76
N ALA A 94 -14.69 6.95 7.19
CA ALA A 94 -14.43 6.43 5.87
C ALA A 94 -14.42 4.89 5.86
N GLU A 95 -14.80 4.31 4.72
CA GLU A 95 -14.73 2.86 4.52
C GLU A 95 -13.28 2.38 4.52
N VAL A 96 -13.06 1.24 5.18
CA VAL A 96 -11.76 0.57 5.24
C VAL A 96 -11.88 -0.75 4.52
N TYR A 97 -10.94 -1.02 3.64
CA TYR A 97 -10.87 -2.25 2.87
C TYR A 97 -9.53 -2.94 3.10
N PHE A 98 -9.44 -4.22 2.77
CA PHE A 98 -8.16 -4.91 2.74
C PHE A 98 -8.11 -5.99 1.67
N ALA A 99 -6.90 -6.26 1.20
CA ALA A 99 -6.59 -7.38 0.33
C ALA A 99 -5.27 -8.03 0.74
N CYS A 100 -5.21 -9.35 0.59
CA CYS A 100 -4.03 -10.15 0.85
C CYS A 100 -3.12 -10.16 -0.38
N CYS A 101 -1.82 -10.15 -0.15
CA CYS A 101 -0.79 -10.20 -1.17
C CYS A 101 0.24 -11.27 -0.82
N ASP A 102 0.58 -12.10 -1.81
CA ASP A 102 1.59 -13.13 -1.67
C ASP A 102 2.96 -12.53 -1.99
N PHE A 103 3.93 -12.75 -1.10
CA PHE A 103 5.31 -12.37 -1.26
C PHE A 103 6.24 -13.57 -1.09
N ARG A 104 7.37 -13.51 -1.79
CA ARG A 104 8.52 -14.39 -1.54
C ARG A 104 9.60 -13.59 -0.85
N GLU A 105 10.21 -14.18 0.17
CA GLU A 105 11.41 -13.61 0.77
C GLU A 105 12.65 -13.93 -0.06
N VAL A 106 13.44 -12.89 -0.33
CA VAL A 106 14.63 -12.98 -1.18
C VAL A 106 15.71 -13.81 -0.50
N GLY A 107 16.35 -14.70 -1.27
CA GLY A 107 17.41 -15.56 -0.77
C GLY A 107 16.93 -16.72 0.11
N THR A 108 15.62 -16.89 0.30
CA THR A 108 15.04 -17.99 1.07
C THR A 108 13.93 -18.70 0.29
N LYS A 109 13.45 -19.82 0.83
CA LYS A 109 12.23 -20.50 0.33
C LYS A 109 10.95 -19.97 0.99
N ALA A 110 11.08 -19.00 1.90
CA ALA A 110 9.96 -18.54 2.70
C ALA A 110 8.97 -17.71 1.87
N THR A 111 7.69 -17.87 2.16
CA THR A 111 6.61 -17.05 1.60
C THR A 111 5.87 -16.33 2.71
N LEU A 112 5.51 -15.08 2.49
CA LEU A 112 4.71 -14.28 3.41
C LEU A 112 3.44 -13.81 2.73
N ASP A 113 2.32 -13.90 3.43
CA ASP A 113 1.07 -13.26 3.04
C ASP A 113 0.93 -11.97 3.83
N LEU A 114 0.85 -10.84 3.13
CA LEU A 114 0.69 -9.51 3.73
C LEU A 114 -0.70 -8.98 3.44
N ASP A 115 -1.42 -8.56 4.48
CA ASP A 115 -2.69 -7.83 4.35
C ASP A 115 -2.41 -6.33 4.29
N PHE A 116 -2.87 -5.70 3.21
CA PHE A 116 -2.81 -4.25 3.01
C PHE A 116 -4.18 -3.66 3.35
N PHE A 117 -4.23 -2.88 4.43
CA PHE A 117 -5.43 -2.15 4.84
C PHE A 117 -5.43 -0.78 4.17
N MET A 118 -6.47 -0.53 3.38
CA MET A 118 -6.60 0.58 2.47
C MET A 118 -7.70 1.54 2.95
N GLN A 119 -7.45 2.83 2.79
CA GLN A 119 -8.43 3.88 3.04
C GLN A 119 -8.33 4.95 1.94
N ALA A 120 -9.47 5.56 1.61
CA ALA A 120 -9.48 6.69 0.68
C ALA A 120 -8.81 7.92 1.32
N THR A 121 -7.91 8.54 0.57
CA THR A 121 -7.23 9.80 0.86
C THR A 121 -7.51 10.79 -0.28
N PRO A 122 -7.19 12.09 -0.14
CA PRO A 122 -7.29 13.04 -1.25
C PRO A 122 -6.45 12.65 -2.48
N ALA A 123 -5.37 11.88 -2.30
CA ALA A 123 -4.52 11.39 -3.38
C ALA A 123 -5.06 10.12 -4.05
N GLY A 124 -6.05 9.45 -3.45
CA GLY A 124 -6.60 8.19 -3.92
C GLY A 124 -6.66 7.15 -2.81
N LEU A 125 -6.74 5.88 -3.18
CA LEU A 125 -6.82 4.78 -2.24
C LEU A 125 -5.42 4.29 -1.85
N GLU A 126 -5.03 4.48 -0.59
CA GLU A 126 -3.67 4.20 -0.12
C GLU A 126 -3.66 3.24 1.09
N PRO A 127 -2.60 2.43 1.26
CA PRO A 127 -2.45 1.63 2.44
C PRO A 127 -2.05 2.50 3.64
N PHE A 128 -2.80 2.39 4.74
CA PHE A 128 -2.41 3.01 6.01
C PHE A 128 -1.77 2.01 6.98
N ARG A 129 -1.95 0.71 6.73
CA ARG A 129 -1.39 -0.36 7.55
C ARG A 129 -1.14 -1.63 6.74
N ILE A 130 -0.02 -2.27 7.02
CA ILE A 130 0.41 -3.52 6.37
C ILE A 130 0.76 -4.51 7.48
N VAL A 131 0.23 -5.72 7.37
CA VAL A 131 0.35 -6.75 8.41
C VAL A 131 0.79 -8.07 7.78
N ILE A 132 1.80 -8.72 8.36
CA ILE A 132 2.15 -10.09 7.98
C ILE A 132 1.12 -11.03 8.61
N HIS A 133 0.27 -11.63 7.79
CA HIS A 133 -0.82 -12.50 8.23
C HIS A 133 -0.42 -13.97 8.24
N LYS A 134 0.29 -14.46 7.21
CA LYS A 134 0.79 -15.84 7.15
C LYS A 134 2.26 -15.90 6.79
N GLU A 135 2.93 -16.95 7.25
CA GLU A 135 4.26 -17.36 6.82
C GLU A 135 4.23 -18.84 6.44
N ASN A 136 4.73 -19.17 5.26
CA ASN A 136 4.77 -20.54 4.74
C ASN A 136 3.40 -21.24 4.83
N GLY A 137 2.33 -20.50 4.56
CA GLY A 137 0.94 -20.95 4.66
C GLY A 137 0.38 -21.05 6.08
N LYS A 138 1.19 -20.82 7.13
CA LYS A 138 0.76 -20.86 8.53
C LYS A 138 0.35 -19.46 9.02
N PRO A 139 -0.86 -19.30 9.60
CA PRO A 139 -1.28 -18.03 10.20
C PRO A 139 -0.37 -17.61 11.35
N ARG A 140 0.09 -16.35 11.31
CA ARG A 140 0.84 -15.67 12.38
C ARG A 140 -0.05 -14.75 13.21
N LEU A 141 -1.09 -14.21 12.59
CA LEU A 141 -2.12 -13.40 13.22
C LEU A 141 -3.47 -13.93 12.76
N GLN A 142 -4.46 -14.00 13.65
CA GLN A 142 -5.83 -14.26 13.24
C GLN A 142 -6.52 -12.91 13.08
N TYR A 143 -6.72 -12.41 11.84
CA TYR A 143 -7.62 -11.27 11.64
C TYR A 143 -8.25 -11.03 10.25
N PRO A 144 -9.56 -10.69 10.19
CA PRO A 144 -10.62 -11.31 10.99
C PRO A 144 -11.02 -12.64 10.32
N PRO A 145 -10.87 -13.81 10.97
CA PRO A 145 -11.55 -14.98 10.48
C PRO A 145 -12.40 -15.63 11.56
N THR A 146 -13.63 -15.12 11.73
CA THR A 146 -14.83 -15.97 11.69
C THR A 146 -15.96 -15.16 11.06
N LYS A 147 -16.74 -15.84 10.20
CA LYS A 147 -18.00 -15.32 9.66
C LYS A 147 -19.00 -15.06 10.78
#